data_AF-A0A1I4EP62-F1
#
_entry.id   AF-A0A1I4EP62-F1
#
_cell.length_a   1.000
_cell.length_b   1.000
_cell.length_c   1.000
_cell.angle_alpha   90.00
_cell.angle_beta   90.00
_cell.angle_gamma   90.00
#
_symmetry.space_group_name_H-M   'P 1'
#
loop_
_entity.id
_entity.type
_entity.pdbx_description
1 polymer ?
#
loop_
_entity_poly.entity_id
_entity_poly.type
_entity_poly.pdbx_seq_one_letter_code
_entity_poly.pdbx_strand_id
1 'polypeptide(L)'
;MHKKIGSTKWPMLAVSSLGAAICATLSTTALTLMPIQAVHAQTTCAAAWNASSVYTAGNTASENGVNYVANWWTQGNDPATNNGGAGSGQPWTVTGTCGGSPAPSPTPAPAPAPTPAPAPAPTPAPTATYGATAQAGGLLQFYANGGAWADVHYSLAGGSQLNVRMNNSGTSNSYQISGLSSGEVVSYWFTIGQSDGSAVNTPTQTLSYAAPAPAPTPTPSPTPSPSPSPVFPSVGTTFNLINGTHGAYQDNQVYWTMVGQDPAHPGTFVHVNCAGALIPMQPGDDGALTKDGQNYVNYSIPLSQCKSFTVPQILSARIYLSVGSPMYIQAVGSPVYGYTGPNIDNPSDPNIDVTYDFVEVNINATNFYGNTTRVDQFGFPVRLRLQDPSGYDHTVGETETRAALFQEFVAQVPQPFQALAQVQAPYRIVAPTHGGFGSGGANAHYLDSYIQSVWNQYRSQSLVFTDAQGTFTGHVVGNQFVFTDGQGTYYVNNMPSTQEVLLGNGVFNDASNAAPGVATAKQLQIQAQLDAALNRHVAGNSADWNTSADFYNSGPTNYYSAFWHTHSINQLTYGFPYDDVSGFSSSLIGTNPTVATITVGW
;
A
#
# COMPACT_ATOMS: atom_id res chain seq x y z
N MET A 1 -51.18 -41.96 -3.04
CA MET A 1 -52.61 -41.59 -3.13
C MET A 1 -52.67 -40.09 -3.42
N HIS A 2 -52.78 -39.71 -4.71
CA HIS A 2 -53.91 -39.00 -5.36
C HIS A 2 -54.02 -37.52 -4.95
N LYS A 3 -54.03 -36.49 -5.82
CA LYS A 3 -54.35 -36.32 -7.27
C LYS A 3 -53.76 -34.96 -7.73
N LYS A 4 -52.98 -34.88 -8.83
CA LYS A 4 -53.30 -34.47 -10.24
C LYS A 4 -53.48 -32.94 -10.49
N ILE A 5 -52.57 -32.27 -11.23
CA ILE A 5 -52.47 -31.99 -12.71
C ILE A 5 -53.40 -30.84 -13.15
N GLY A 6 -53.06 -29.85 -14.00
CA GLY A 6 -51.96 -29.69 -15.00
C GLY A 6 -51.77 -28.20 -15.43
N SER A 7 -50.61 -27.81 -15.98
CA SER A 7 -50.28 -27.59 -17.42
C SER A 7 -51.25 -26.64 -18.17
N THR A 8 -50.86 -25.60 -18.92
CA THR A 8 -49.85 -25.57 -20.01
C THR A 8 -49.55 -24.12 -20.50
N LYS A 9 -48.38 -23.99 -21.13
CA LYS A 9 -47.59 -22.93 -21.84
C LYS A 9 -48.25 -21.77 -22.66
N TRP A 10 -47.60 -20.57 -22.58
CA TRP A 10 -47.07 -19.57 -23.59
C TRP A 10 -47.88 -19.20 -24.88
N PRO A 11 -47.55 -18.11 -25.65
CA PRO A 11 -47.25 -16.68 -25.36
C PRO A 11 -48.00 -15.71 -26.34
N MET A 12 -47.83 -14.36 -26.25
CA MET A 12 -47.67 -13.39 -27.36
C MET A 12 -48.05 -11.94 -27.01
N LEU A 13 -47.27 -11.01 -27.58
CA LEU A 13 -47.48 -9.56 -27.65
C LEU A 13 -48.82 -9.15 -28.26
N ALA A 14 -49.33 -7.99 -27.82
CA ALA A 14 -50.14 -7.11 -28.67
C ALA A 14 -49.87 -5.64 -28.32
N VAL A 15 -49.38 -4.90 -29.33
CA VAL A 15 -49.38 -3.44 -29.43
C VAL A 15 -50.78 -2.99 -29.81
N SER A 16 -51.30 -1.92 -29.21
CA SER A 16 -52.41 -1.16 -29.78
C SER A 16 -52.27 0.35 -29.52
N SER A 17 -52.55 1.08 -30.59
CA SER A 17 -52.46 2.52 -30.82
C SER A 17 -53.84 3.21 -30.74
N LEU A 18 -53.84 4.54 -30.97
CA LEU A 18 -54.92 5.56 -31.00
C LEU A 18 -55.22 6.21 -29.64
N GLY A 19 -55.29 7.54 -29.48
CA GLY A 19 -55.29 8.67 -30.42
C GLY A 19 -56.38 9.67 -30.00
N ALA A 20 -56.07 10.97 -29.90
CA ALA A 20 -56.95 12.11 -30.25
C ALA A 20 -56.32 13.46 -29.82
N ALA A 21 -56.23 14.37 -30.79
CA ALA A 21 -55.88 15.77 -30.63
C ALA A 21 -57.14 16.63 -30.37
N ILE A 22 -57.01 17.71 -29.59
CA ILE A 22 -57.96 18.84 -29.58
C ILE A 22 -57.16 20.15 -29.59
N CYS A 23 -57.47 20.97 -30.59
CA CYS A 23 -57.03 22.36 -30.78
C CYS A 23 -57.45 23.27 -29.62
N ALA A 24 -56.56 24.20 -29.23
CA ALA A 24 -56.93 25.42 -28.52
C ALA A 24 -56.34 26.64 -29.27
N THR A 25 -57.22 27.58 -29.58
CA THR A 25 -57.00 28.83 -30.31
C THR A 25 -56.32 29.91 -29.47
N LEU A 26 -55.64 30.82 -30.16
CA LEU A 26 -54.75 31.88 -29.69
C LEU A 26 -55.44 32.99 -28.86
N SER A 27 -54.68 33.52 -27.88
CA SER A 27 -54.76 34.90 -27.42
C SER A 27 -53.37 35.53 -27.50
N THR A 28 -53.24 36.59 -28.29
CA THR A 28 -52.01 37.34 -28.57
C THR A 28 -51.72 38.37 -27.49
N THR A 29 -50.59 38.24 -26.79
CA THR A 29 -49.93 39.35 -26.09
C THR A 29 -48.51 39.48 -26.62
N ALA A 30 -48.25 40.62 -27.26
CA ALA A 30 -46.94 40.97 -27.79
C ALA A 30 -45.98 41.33 -26.64
N LEU A 31 -45.06 40.42 -26.31
CA LEU A 31 -43.83 40.75 -25.60
C LEU A 31 -42.73 41.00 -26.63
N THR A 32 -42.15 42.19 -26.59
CA THR A 32 -40.99 42.58 -27.40
C THR A 32 -39.77 41.71 -27.04
N LEU A 33 -39.38 40.80 -27.94
CA LEU A 33 -38.09 40.11 -27.88
C LEU A 33 -36.97 41.11 -28.18
N MET A 34 -36.19 41.46 -27.17
CA MET A 34 -34.84 41.99 -27.38
C MET A 34 -33.92 40.81 -27.80
N PRO A 35 -32.95 41.01 -28.71
CA PRO A 35 -31.94 39.99 -28.96
C PRO A 35 -31.07 39.84 -27.71
N ILE A 36 -31.17 38.70 -27.02
CA ILE A 36 -30.17 38.30 -26.04
C ILE A 36 -28.92 37.93 -26.86
N GLN A 37 -27.96 38.83 -26.95
CA GLN A 37 -26.60 38.42 -27.31
C GLN A 37 -26.11 37.50 -26.19
N ALA A 38 -25.75 36.27 -26.55
CA ALA A 38 -25.01 35.40 -25.65
C ALA A 38 -23.68 36.09 -25.33
N VAL A 39 -23.59 36.67 -24.13
CA VAL A 39 -22.30 37.07 -23.58
C VAL A 39 -21.64 35.77 -23.17
N HIS A 40 -20.79 35.20 -24.03
CA HIS A 40 -19.91 34.12 -23.60
C HIS A 40 -19.02 34.68 -22.49
N ALA A 41 -19.24 34.24 -21.25
CA ALA A 41 -18.29 34.46 -20.18
C ALA A 41 -17.00 33.73 -20.56
N GLN A 42 -15.96 34.49 -20.91
CA GLN A 42 -14.65 33.94 -21.23
C GLN A 42 -14.11 33.23 -19.98
N THR A 43 -13.59 32.02 -20.13
CA THR A 43 -13.01 31.25 -19.02
C THR A 43 -11.80 32.00 -18.45
N THR A 44 -11.70 32.05 -17.12
CA THR A 44 -10.57 32.69 -16.44
C THR A 44 -9.29 31.91 -16.69
N CYS A 45 -8.16 32.62 -16.86
CA CYS A 45 -6.87 31.96 -17.05
C CYS A 45 -6.41 31.30 -15.74
N ALA A 46 -5.86 30.09 -15.86
CA ALA A 46 -5.10 29.43 -14.80
C ALA A 46 -3.81 30.23 -14.51
N ALA A 47 -3.07 29.85 -13.46
CA ALA A 47 -1.77 30.45 -13.18
C ALA A 47 -0.83 30.34 -14.41
N ALA A 48 -0.03 31.38 -14.66
CA ALA A 48 0.89 31.39 -15.80
C ALA A 48 1.87 30.22 -15.71
N TRP A 49 2.13 29.57 -16.85
CA TRP A 49 3.11 28.49 -16.94
C TRP A 49 4.51 28.97 -16.56
N ASN A 50 5.27 28.12 -15.87
CA ASN A 50 6.64 28.37 -15.45
C ASN A 50 7.51 27.15 -15.74
N ALA A 51 8.55 27.32 -16.55
CA ALA A 51 9.47 26.25 -16.95
C ALA A 51 10.16 25.53 -15.78
N SER A 52 10.33 26.20 -14.64
CA SER A 52 10.95 25.62 -13.43
C SER A 52 9.94 24.88 -12.54
N SER A 53 8.64 25.11 -12.73
CA SER A 53 7.59 24.42 -11.97
C SER A 53 7.39 23.00 -12.48
N VAL A 54 7.20 22.07 -11.55
CA VAL A 54 6.76 20.71 -11.85
C VAL A 54 5.23 20.72 -11.95
N TYR A 55 4.71 20.13 -13.02
CA TYR A 55 3.28 19.89 -13.22
C TYR A 55 3.04 18.39 -13.29
N THR A 56 2.04 17.89 -12.56
CA THR A 56 1.58 16.50 -12.56
C THR A 56 0.21 16.39 -13.20
N ALA A 57 -0.25 15.16 -13.48
CA ALA A 57 -1.53 14.92 -14.16
C ALA A 57 -2.68 15.71 -13.51
N GLY A 58 -3.41 16.49 -14.30
CA GLY A 58 -4.52 17.33 -13.84
C GLY A 58 -4.15 18.74 -13.40
N ASN A 59 -2.86 19.07 -13.20
CA ASN A 59 -2.47 20.46 -12.95
C ASN A 59 -2.74 21.33 -14.18
N THR A 60 -3.21 22.56 -13.94
CA THR A 60 -3.49 23.53 -15.01
C THR A 60 -2.48 24.67 -15.03
N ALA A 61 -2.17 25.13 -16.23
CA ALA A 61 -1.36 26.32 -16.45
C ALA A 61 -1.91 27.11 -17.65
N SER A 62 -1.64 28.41 -17.70
CA SER A 62 -1.98 29.25 -18.83
C SER A 62 -0.74 29.79 -19.53
N GLU A 63 -0.78 29.84 -20.86
CA GLU A 63 0.24 30.48 -21.68
C GLU A 63 -0.41 31.06 -22.94
N ASN A 64 -0.02 32.29 -23.32
CA ASN A 64 -0.54 32.98 -24.51
C ASN A 64 -2.08 33.06 -24.61
N GLY A 65 -2.78 33.14 -23.47
CA GLY A 65 -4.25 33.23 -23.43
C GLY A 65 -4.96 31.90 -23.67
N VAL A 66 -4.28 30.77 -23.47
CA VAL A 66 -4.83 29.41 -23.54
C VAL A 66 -4.57 28.69 -22.23
N ASN A 67 -5.57 27.97 -21.72
CA ASN A 67 -5.41 27.06 -20.60
C ASN A 67 -5.03 25.66 -21.09
N TYR A 68 -4.14 25.03 -20.33
CA TYR A 68 -3.65 23.68 -20.56
C TYR A 68 -3.82 22.85 -19.29
N VAL A 69 -3.95 21.54 -19.46
CA VAL A 69 -3.89 20.56 -18.36
C VAL A 69 -2.73 19.59 -18.63
N ALA A 70 -1.91 19.33 -17.62
CA ALA A 70 -0.82 18.37 -17.72
C ALA A 70 -1.39 16.94 -17.74
N ASN A 71 -0.88 16.08 -18.63
CA ASN A 71 -1.33 14.70 -18.79
C ASN A 71 -0.59 13.73 -17.86
N TRP A 72 0.66 14.05 -17.49
CA TRP A 72 1.52 13.33 -16.56
C TRP A 72 2.59 14.29 -16.01
N TRP A 73 3.57 13.77 -15.27
CA TRP A 73 4.68 14.57 -14.77
C TRP A 73 5.43 15.27 -15.91
N THR A 74 5.56 16.59 -15.84
CA THR A 74 6.32 17.39 -16.79
C THR A 74 6.96 18.59 -16.11
N GLN A 75 8.18 18.92 -16.52
CA GLN A 75 8.92 20.11 -16.09
C GLN A 75 9.67 20.66 -17.31
N GLY A 76 9.59 21.96 -17.55
CA GLY A 76 10.27 22.61 -18.67
C GLY A 76 9.68 22.34 -20.06
N ASN A 77 8.72 21.42 -20.24
CA ASN A 77 8.00 21.27 -21.50
C ASN A 77 6.97 22.41 -21.64
N ASP A 78 7.23 23.32 -22.56
CA ASP A 78 6.38 24.47 -22.90
C ASP A 78 5.01 23.98 -23.44
N PRO A 79 3.88 24.33 -22.81
CA PRO A 79 2.56 23.88 -23.22
C PRO A 79 2.10 24.44 -24.56
N ALA A 80 2.59 25.61 -25.00
CA ALA A 80 2.26 26.14 -26.33
C ALA A 80 2.87 25.30 -27.46
N THR A 81 3.97 24.58 -27.21
CA THR A 81 4.69 23.76 -28.21
C THR A 81 4.67 22.25 -27.97
N ASN A 82 4.33 21.79 -26.77
CA ASN A 82 4.30 20.37 -26.37
C ASN A 82 2.90 19.94 -25.94
N ASN A 83 1.88 20.20 -26.79
CA ASN A 83 0.49 19.83 -26.52
C ASN A 83 -0.13 18.97 -27.64
N GLY A 84 -1.14 18.18 -27.27
CA GLY A 84 -1.93 17.40 -28.21
C GLY A 84 -3.19 16.82 -27.56
N GLY A 85 -4.09 16.23 -28.36
CA GLY A 85 -5.29 15.57 -27.84
C GLY A 85 -4.97 14.35 -26.97
N ALA A 86 -5.97 13.84 -26.24
CA ALA A 86 -5.82 12.63 -25.44
C ALA A 86 -5.26 11.47 -26.29
N GLY A 87 -4.18 10.83 -25.80
CA GLY A 87 -3.48 9.76 -26.51
C GLY A 87 -2.39 10.19 -27.50
N SER A 88 -2.10 11.50 -27.63
CA SER A 88 -1.07 12.03 -28.56
C SER A 88 0.38 11.86 -28.11
N GLY A 89 0.64 11.41 -26.87
CA GLY A 89 1.98 11.31 -26.29
C GLY A 89 2.59 12.66 -25.88
N GLN A 90 1.82 13.74 -25.89
CA GLN A 90 2.25 15.08 -25.48
C GLN A 90 1.95 15.37 -24.00
N PRO A 91 2.84 16.08 -23.27
CA PRO A 91 2.68 16.33 -21.83
C PRO A 91 1.50 17.26 -21.48
N TRP A 92 0.98 18.03 -22.44
CA TRP A 92 -0.12 18.98 -22.22
C TRP A 92 -1.33 18.71 -23.13
N THR A 93 -2.53 18.96 -22.61
CA THR A 93 -3.79 18.99 -23.38
C THR A 93 -4.41 20.38 -23.31
N VAL A 94 -4.82 20.94 -24.45
CA VAL A 94 -5.49 22.24 -24.54
C VAL A 94 -6.91 22.14 -23.96
N THR A 95 -7.26 23.01 -23.01
CA THR A 95 -8.60 23.05 -22.39
C THR A 95 -9.47 24.22 -22.87
N GLY A 96 -8.87 25.21 -23.54
CA GLY A 96 -9.59 26.28 -24.23
C GLY A 96 -8.91 27.64 -24.11
N THR A 97 -9.36 28.61 -24.91
CA THR A 97 -8.93 30.02 -24.81
C THR A 97 -9.43 30.65 -23.52
N CYS A 98 -8.60 31.39 -22.82
CA CYS A 98 -8.93 32.09 -21.57
C CYS A 98 -8.72 33.61 -21.71
N GLY A 99 -9.29 34.41 -20.81
CA GLY A 99 -9.06 35.86 -20.75
C GLY A 99 -9.50 36.49 -19.43
N GLY A 100 -8.85 37.61 -19.08
CA GLY A 100 -9.04 38.33 -17.82
C GLY A 100 -7.79 38.30 -16.93
N SER A 101 -7.48 39.44 -16.28
CA SER A 101 -6.37 39.57 -15.32
C SER A 101 -6.69 38.80 -14.04
N PRO A 102 -5.71 38.15 -13.35
CA PRO A 102 -5.98 37.40 -12.13
C PRO A 102 -6.65 38.29 -11.07
N ALA A 103 -7.71 37.79 -10.44
CA ALA A 103 -8.28 38.44 -9.26
C ALA A 103 -7.21 38.43 -8.14
N PRO A 104 -6.93 39.58 -7.49
CA PRO A 104 -6.01 39.60 -6.36
C PRO A 104 -6.56 38.72 -5.23
N SER A 105 -5.70 37.85 -4.70
CA SER A 105 -5.98 36.97 -3.57
C SER A 105 -6.36 37.79 -2.32
N PRO A 106 -7.32 37.33 -1.47
CA PRO A 106 -7.73 38.08 -0.29
C PRO A 106 -6.57 38.30 0.68
N THR A 107 -6.41 39.56 1.10
CA THR A 107 -5.45 39.99 2.12
C THR A 107 -5.72 39.28 3.46
N PRO A 108 -4.74 38.55 4.04
CA PRO A 108 -4.88 37.98 5.38
C PRO A 108 -5.04 39.07 6.45
N ALA A 109 -5.89 38.79 7.45
CA ALA A 109 -6.07 39.65 8.62
C ALA A 109 -4.76 39.79 9.44
N PRO A 110 -4.50 40.93 10.10
CA PRO A 110 -3.26 41.14 10.84
C PRO A 110 -3.15 40.21 12.06
N ALA A 111 -2.09 39.40 12.09
CA ALA A 111 -1.70 38.62 13.26
C ALA A 111 -0.92 39.49 14.29
N PRO A 112 -0.97 39.17 15.60
CA PRO A 112 -0.27 39.93 16.63
C PRO A 112 1.26 39.89 16.48
N ALA A 113 1.92 40.92 17.02
CA ALA A 113 3.35 41.19 16.88
C ALA A 113 4.26 39.98 17.26
N PRO A 114 5.33 39.70 16.48
CA PRO A 114 6.17 38.53 16.69
C PRO A 114 7.16 38.70 17.83
N THR A 115 7.29 37.65 18.64
CA THR A 115 8.46 37.37 19.47
C THR A 115 9.67 37.09 18.54
N PRO A 116 10.91 37.52 18.86
CA PRO A 116 12.06 37.37 17.97
C PRO A 116 12.35 35.92 17.56
N ALA A 117 12.52 35.67 16.27
CA ALA A 117 12.76 34.35 15.68
C ALA A 117 14.25 33.93 15.77
N PRO A 118 14.57 32.64 16.00
CA PRO A 118 15.92 32.09 15.86
C PRO A 118 16.39 32.13 14.39
N ALA A 119 17.71 32.26 14.19
CA ALA A 119 18.34 32.35 12.88
C ALA A 119 18.04 31.12 11.98
N PRO A 120 17.89 31.31 10.65
CA PRO A 120 17.61 30.22 9.72
C PRO A 120 18.77 29.22 9.62
N ALA A 121 18.43 27.93 9.61
CA ALA A 121 19.35 26.84 9.34
C ALA A 121 19.85 26.89 7.88
N PRO A 122 21.13 26.56 7.61
CA PRO A 122 21.70 26.66 6.28
C PRO A 122 21.05 25.67 5.30
N THR A 123 20.83 26.13 4.07
CA THR A 123 20.46 25.32 2.91
C THR A 123 21.46 24.15 2.73
N PRO A 124 21.02 22.88 2.57
CA PRO A 124 21.93 21.78 2.31
C PRO A 124 22.72 22.03 1.03
N ALA A 125 24.06 21.98 1.13
CA ALA A 125 24.94 22.02 -0.02
C ALA A 125 24.68 20.81 -0.95
N PRO A 126 24.93 20.91 -2.27
CA PRO A 126 24.87 19.76 -3.17
C PRO A 126 25.73 18.61 -2.61
N THR A 127 25.18 17.40 -2.59
CA THR A 127 25.88 16.20 -2.10
C THR A 127 27.19 16.02 -2.87
N ALA A 128 28.31 16.21 -2.19
CA ALA A 128 29.63 16.03 -2.79
C ALA A 128 29.75 14.61 -3.34
N THR A 129 30.31 14.46 -4.54
CA THR A 129 30.46 13.15 -5.18
C THR A 129 31.57 12.31 -4.54
N TYR A 130 32.46 12.93 -3.76
CA TYR A 130 33.51 12.28 -2.98
C TYR A 130 33.81 13.08 -1.71
N GLY A 131 34.29 12.41 -0.66
CA GLY A 131 34.59 13.07 0.62
C GLY A 131 34.86 12.08 1.75
N ALA A 132 34.87 12.60 2.97
CA ALA A 132 34.99 11.80 4.18
C ALA A 132 33.97 12.27 5.22
N THR A 133 33.37 11.32 5.95
CA THR A 133 32.38 11.57 7.00
C THR A 133 32.89 11.01 8.33
N ALA A 134 33.05 11.88 9.33
CA ALA A 134 33.39 11.47 10.68
C ALA A 134 32.19 10.79 11.36
N GLN A 135 32.44 9.68 12.02
CA GLN A 135 31.45 8.90 12.76
C GLN A 135 31.88 8.79 14.24
N ALA A 136 30.95 8.43 15.13
CA ALA A 136 31.24 8.21 16.53
C ALA A 136 32.26 7.08 16.75
N GLY A 137 32.97 7.10 17.88
CA GLY A 137 33.88 6.00 18.26
C GLY A 137 35.24 5.99 17.52
N GLY A 138 35.70 7.14 17.02
CA GLY A 138 37.01 7.24 16.35
C GLY A 138 37.01 6.74 14.90
N LEU A 139 35.85 6.73 14.24
CA LEU A 139 35.66 6.20 12.89
C LEU A 139 35.62 7.33 11.85
N LEU A 140 36.27 7.13 10.71
CA LEU A 140 36.18 8.02 9.55
C LEU A 140 35.89 7.21 8.29
N GLN A 141 34.78 7.52 7.63
CA GLN A 141 34.31 6.86 6.41
C GLN A 141 34.63 7.71 5.20
N PHE A 142 35.53 7.25 4.33
CA PHE A 142 35.76 7.83 3.01
C PHE A 142 34.71 7.32 2.02
N TYR A 143 34.28 8.17 1.09
CA TYR A 143 33.39 7.81 0.00
C TYR A 143 33.80 8.49 -1.32
N ALA A 144 33.61 7.79 -2.44
CA ALA A 144 33.77 8.32 -3.79
C ALA A 144 32.77 7.64 -4.74
N ASN A 145 31.79 8.41 -5.22
CA ASN A 145 30.67 7.96 -6.02
C ASN A 145 30.87 8.27 -7.51
N GLY A 146 30.31 7.45 -8.39
CA GLY A 146 30.33 7.63 -9.84
C GLY A 146 31.53 7.02 -10.57
N GLY A 147 32.50 6.45 -9.85
CA GLY A 147 33.64 5.72 -10.43
C GLY A 147 33.44 4.21 -10.44
N ALA A 148 33.95 3.53 -11.46
CA ALA A 148 33.98 2.07 -11.55
C ALA A 148 34.93 1.44 -10.50
N TRP A 149 35.86 2.24 -9.97
CA TRP A 149 36.67 1.94 -8.79
C TRP A 149 37.23 3.24 -8.22
N ALA A 150 37.66 3.24 -6.95
CA ALA A 150 38.42 4.35 -6.37
C ALA A 150 39.55 3.86 -5.45
N ASP A 151 40.67 4.58 -5.45
CA ASP A 151 41.71 4.50 -4.43
C ASP A 151 41.62 5.73 -3.53
N VAL A 152 41.68 5.54 -2.21
CA VAL A 152 41.90 6.64 -1.26
C VAL A 152 43.38 6.70 -0.89
N HIS A 153 43.93 7.90 -0.93
CA HIS A 153 45.30 8.22 -0.54
C HIS A 153 45.21 9.10 0.70
N TYR A 154 45.67 8.63 1.85
CA TYR A 154 45.53 9.40 3.10
C TYR A 154 46.77 9.32 3.99
N SER A 155 46.98 10.34 4.82
CA SER A 155 48.02 10.38 5.85
C SER A 155 47.43 10.99 7.13
N LEU A 156 47.77 10.37 8.27
CA LEU A 156 47.52 10.93 9.59
C LEU A 156 48.63 11.95 9.93
N ALA A 157 48.35 12.90 10.83
CA ALA A 157 49.31 13.93 11.21
C ALA A 157 50.68 13.34 11.63
N GLY A 158 51.74 13.66 10.89
CA GLY A 158 53.10 13.15 11.14
C GLY A 158 53.38 11.73 10.62
N GLY A 159 52.41 11.08 9.96
CA GLY A 159 52.54 9.75 9.36
C GLY A 159 52.92 9.76 7.87
N SER A 160 53.26 8.59 7.34
CA SER A 160 53.45 8.37 5.89
C SER A 160 52.11 8.24 5.17
N GLN A 161 52.06 8.57 3.88
CA GLN A 161 50.88 8.34 3.05
C GLN A 161 50.60 6.85 2.87
N LEU A 162 49.35 6.46 3.06
CA LEU A 162 48.78 5.16 2.74
C LEU A 162 47.91 5.28 1.49
N ASN A 163 47.88 4.23 0.68
CA ASN A 163 47.11 4.17 -0.55
C ASN A 163 46.28 2.89 -0.52
N VAL A 164 44.96 3.00 -0.58
CA VAL A 164 44.05 1.86 -0.38
C VAL A 164 42.97 1.83 -1.46
N ARG A 165 42.82 0.67 -2.11
CA ARG A 165 41.66 0.37 -2.96
C ARG A 165 40.41 0.30 -2.12
N MET A 166 39.43 1.14 -2.42
CA MET A 166 38.16 1.22 -1.70
C MET A 166 37.26 0.03 -2.03
N ASN A 167 36.38 -0.34 -1.10
CA ASN A 167 35.34 -1.34 -1.32
C ASN A 167 34.32 -0.77 -2.31
N ASN A 168 34.03 -1.52 -3.38
CA ASN A 168 33.09 -1.09 -4.41
C ASN A 168 31.74 -1.82 -4.27
N SER A 169 30.65 -1.04 -4.21
CA SER A 169 29.27 -1.50 -4.46
C SER A 169 28.67 -0.70 -5.63
N GLY A 170 28.72 -1.26 -6.84
CA GLY A 170 28.25 -0.61 -8.06
C GLY A 170 29.10 0.60 -8.46
N THR A 171 28.59 1.81 -8.24
CA THR A 171 29.32 3.08 -8.46
C THR A 171 29.67 3.79 -7.15
N SER A 172 29.35 3.17 -6.00
CA SER A 172 29.62 3.70 -4.67
C SER A 172 30.87 3.03 -4.10
N ASN A 173 31.95 3.80 -3.96
CA ASN A 173 33.20 3.31 -3.38
C ASN A 173 33.37 3.83 -1.95
N SER A 174 33.73 2.96 -1.01
CA SER A 174 33.82 3.31 0.41
C SER A 174 35.03 2.66 1.10
N TYR A 175 35.65 3.35 2.06
CA TYR A 175 36.70 2.80 2.90
C TYR A 175 36.69 3.46 4.28
N GLN A 176 36.85 2.68 5.35
CA GLN A 176 36.74 3.17 6.72
C GLN A 176 38.07 2.99 7.46
N ILE A 177 38.47 4.01 8.22
CA ILE A 177 39.55 3.92 9.19
C ILE A 177 39.00 4.10 10.61
N SER A 178 39.68 3.54 11.59
CA SER A 178 39.28 3.54 13.00
C SER A 178 40.42 3.97 13.92
N GLY A 179 40.11 4.27 15.18
CA GLY A 179 41.09 4.62 16.21
C GLY A 179 41.53 6.09 16.22
N LEU A 180 40.81 6.98 15.53
CA LEU A 180 41.13 8.40 15.49
C LEU A 180 40.76 9.10 16.81
N SER A 181 41.66 9.97 17.28
CA SER A 181 41.41 10.83 18.44
C SER A 181 40.84 12.19 18.02
N SER A 182 39.99 12.80 18.86
CA SER A 182 39.45 14.14 18.57
C SER A 182 40.57 15.16 18.36
N GLY A 183 40.49 15.92 17.27
CA GLY A 183 41.51 16.87 16.81
C GLY A 183 42.57 16.27 15.87
N GLU A 184 42.56 14.96 15.61
CA GLU A 184 43.50 14.32 14.71
C GLU A 184 43.26 14.73 13.25
N VAL A 185 44.29 15.23 12.58
CA VAL A 185 44.17 15.72 11.20
C VAL A 185 44.47 14.59 10.22
N VAL A 186 43.52 14.36 9.31
CA VAL A 186 43.64 13.42 8.20
C VAL A 186 43.71 14.21 6.89
N SER A 187 44.83 14.10 6.18
CA SER A 187 44.99 14.62 4.82
C SER A 187 44.69 13.51 3.83
N TYR A 188 43.80 13.72 2.86
CA TYR A 188 43.40 12.68 1.91
C TYR A 188 43.07 13.22 0.52
N TRP A 189 43.15 12.36 -0.50
CA TRP A 189 42.66 12.57 -1.85
C TRP A 189 42.29 11.24 -2.49
N PHE A 190 41.63 11.25 -3.65
CA PHE A 190 41.18 10.04 -4.34
C PHE A 190 41.73 9.96 -5.75
N THR A 191 42.08 8.75 -6.19
CA THR A 191 42.14 8.40 -7.61
C THR A 191 40.84 7.69 -7.97
N ILE A 192 40.04 8.24 -8.89
CA ILE A 192 38.74 7.69 -9.29
C ILE A 192 38.83 7.18 -10.72
N GLY A 193 38.65 5.88 -10.90
CA GLY A 193 38.61 5.23 -12.21
C GLY A 193 37.26 5.39 -12.89
N GLN A 194 37.29 5.89 -14.13
CA GLN A 194 36.13 6.06 -14.98
C GLN A 194 35.87 4.81 -15.82
N SER A 195 34.64 4.68 -16.34
CA SER A 195 34.23 3.54 -17.16
C SER A 195 34.94 3.47 -18.52
N ASP A 196 35.51 4.59 -19.00
CA ASP A 196 36.30 4.69 -20.22
C ASP A 196 37.76 4.24 -20.04
N GLY A 197 38.13 3.77 -18.85
CA GLY A 197 39.48 3.33 -18.52
C GLY A 197 40.44 4.45 -18.09
N SER A 198 39.99 5.72 -18.10
CA SER A 198 40.74 6.84 -17.53
C SER A 198 40.64 6.88 -16.00
N ALA A 199 41.52 7.66 -15.37
CA ALA A 199 41.46 7.92 -13.94
C ALA A 199 41.68 9.42 -13.65
N VAL A 200 40.96 9.94 -12.66
CA VAL A 200 41.03 11.35 -12.25
C VAL A 200 41.43 11.44 -10.79
N ASN A 201 42.40 12.30 -10.49
CA ASN A 201 42.81 12.60 -9.13
C ASN A 201 42.01 13.78 -8.58
N THR A 202 41.48 13.65 -7.38
CA THR A 202 40.85 14.77 -6.68
C THR A 202 41.92 15.68 -6.05
N PRO A 203 41.62 16.96 -5.79
CA PRO A 203 42.45 17.78 -4.94
C PRO A 203 42.63 17.17 -3.55
N THR A 204 43.75 17.48 -2.90
CA THR A 204 43.99 17.13 -1.50
C THR A 204 43.03 17.89 -0.59
N GLN A 205 42.39 17.14 0.30
CA GLN A 205 41.50 17.61 1.34
C GLN A 205 42.11 17.32 2.70
N THR A 206 41.80 18.16 3.67
CA THR A 206 42.19 17.95 5.07
C THR A 206 40.95 17.98 5.94
N LEU A 207 40.80 16.96 6.78
CA LEU A 207 39.73 16.87 7.76
C LEU A 207 40.36 16.73 9.15
N SER A 208 40.03 17.65 10.05
CA SER A 208 40.30 17.43 11.48
C SER A 208 39.17 16.57 12.03
N TYR A 209 39.49 15.38 12.52
CA TYR A 209 38.51 14.49 13.12
C TYR A 209 37.94 15.16 14.38
N ALA A 210 36.76 15.72 14.25
CA ALA A 210 35.91 16.04 15.37
C ALA A 210 34.88 14.91 15.42
N ALA A 211 34.91 14.11 16.49
CA ALA A 211 33.77 13.25 16.78
C ALA A 211 32.51 14.13 16.71
N PRO A 212 31.44 13.71 16.01
CA PRO A 212 30.17 14.43 16.06
C PRO A 212 29.88 14.70 17.53
N ALA A 213 29.67 15.97 17.89
CA ALA A 213 29.30 16.30 19.26
C ALA A 213 28.15 15.36 19.65
N PRO A 214 28.15 14.73 20.84
CA PRO A 214 26.93 14.10 21.32
C PRO A 214 25.84 15.17 21.14
N ALA A 215 24.77 14.80 20.43
CA ALA A 215 23.65 15.72 20.20
C ALA A 215 23.40 16.46 21.52
N PRO A 216 23.24 17.81 21.49
CA PRO A 216 23.14 18.58 22.73
C PRO A 216 22.20 17.83 23.66
N THR A 217 22.68 17.47 24.85
CA THR A 217 21.79 16.91 25.85
C THR A 217 20.65 17.90 25.90
N PRO A 218 19.40 17.50 25.57
CA PRO A 218 18.31 18.43 25.65
C PRO A 218 18.42 19.04 27.05
N THR A 219 18.39 20.37 27.17
CA THR A 219 17.92 21.02 28.40
C THR A 219 16.86 20.09 28.94
N PRO A 220 16.94 19.55 30.18
CA PRO A 220 15.99 18.54 30.61
C PRO A 220 14.62 19.05 30.22
N SER A 221 14.10 18.43 29.16
CA SER A 221 12.71 18.60 28.80
C SER A 221 12.04 18.27 30.13
N PRO A 222 11.04 19.04 30.61
CA PRO A 222 10.25 18.57 31.73
C PRO A 222 10.03 17.10 31.44
N THR A 223 10.53 16.22 32.33
CA THR A 223 10.54 14.75 32.14
C THR A 223 9.30 14.47 31.34
N PRO A 224 9.37 14.02 30.06
CA PRO A 224 8.18 13.96 29.23
C PRO A 224 7.17 13.30 30.12
N SER A 225 6.13 14.07 30.50
CA SER A 225 5.14 13.58 31.45
C SER A 225 4.84 12.19 30.93
N PRO A 226 5.09 11.11 31.72
CA PRO A 226 5.16 9.75 31.20
C PRO A 226 4.05 9.65 30.17
N SER A 227 4.40 9.44 28.89
CA SER A 227 3.46 9.57 27.78
C SER A 227 2.17 8.95 28.27
N PRO A 228 1.10 9.75 28.48
CA PRO A 228 0.05 9.38 29.42
C PRO A 228 -0.35 7.95 29.08
N SER A 229 -0.26 7.05 30.05
CA SER A 229 -0.58 5.65 29.83
C SER A 229 -1.87 5.60 29.03
N PRO A 230 -1.91 4.86 27.90
CA PRO A 230 -3.04 4.90 27.00
C PRO A 230 -4.33 4.73 27.80
N VAL A 231 -5.23 5.70 27.66
CA VAL A 231 -6.52 5.64 28.34
C VAL A 231 -7.36 4.67 27.55
N PHE A 232 -7.52 3.45 28.08
CA PHE A 232 -8.34 2.44 27.46
C PHE A 232 -9.83 2.77 27.63
N PRO A 233 -10.67 2.50 26.61
CA PRO A 233 -12.11 2.61 26.78
C PRO A 233 -12.59 1.56 27.80
N SER A 234 -13.74 1.80 28.42
CA SER A 234 -14.36 0.82 29.32
C SER A 234 -14.83 -0.45 28.59
N VAL A 235 -15.12 -0.33 27.29
CA VAL A 235 -15.60 -1.39 26.40
C VAL A 235 -15.23 -1.03 24.96
N GLY A 236 -14.88 -2.03 24.17
CA GLY A 236 -14.65 -1.87 22.74
C GLY A 236 -13.23 -1.42 22.40
N THR A 237 -13.04 -0.97 21.16
CA THR A 237 -11.73 -0.55 20.66
C THR A 237 -11.79 0.90 20.23
N THR A 238 -10.91 1.72 20.80
CA THR A 238 -10.69 3.08 20.32
C THR A 238 -9.70 3.07 19.17
N PHE A 239 -10.13 3.54 18.00
CA PHE A 239 -9.28 3.77 16.84
C PHE A 239 -8.81 5.22 16.81
N ASN A 240 -7.50 5.44 16.80
CA ASN A 240 -6.86 6.72 16.55
C ASN A 240 -6.28 6.73 15.13
N LEU A 241 -6.68 7.68 14.31
CA LEU A 241 -6.25 7.81 12.92
C LEU A 241 -5.26 8.97 12.78
N ILE A 242 -4.11 8.69 12.18
CA ILE A 242 -3.03 9.66 11.99
C ILE A 242 -2.83 9.89 10.50
N ASN A 243 -2.90 11.16 10.09
CA ASN A 243 -2.42 11.61 8.80
C ASN A 243 -0.89 11.72 8.85
N GLY A 244 -0.22 10.66 8.40
CA GLY A 244 1.24 10.58 8.27
C GLY A 244 1.74 10.87 6.86
N THR A 245 0.96 11.56 6.03
CA THR A 245 1.33 11.85 4.63
C THR A 245 2.32 13.02 4.50
N HIS A 246 2.74 13.62 5.62
CA HIS A 246 3.74 14.69 5.69
C HIS A 246 3.46 15.89 4.77
N GLY A 247 2.17 16.24 4.60
CA GLY A 247 1.74 17.38 3.79
C GLY A 247 1.39 17.05 2.34
N ALA A 248 1.56 15.79 1.90
CA ALA A 248 1.07 15.37 0.60
C ALA A 248 -0.45 15.45 0.50
N TYR A 249 -1.16 15.14 1.59
CA TYR A 249 -2.61 15.30 1.70
C TYR A 249 -2.99 15.98 3.01
N GLN A 250 -3.89 16.97 2.93
CA GLN A 250 -4.51 17.58 4.10
C GLN A 250 -5.54 16.62 4.70
N ASP A 251 -5.92 16.82 5.97
CA ASP A 251 -6.87 15.92 6.65
C ASP A 251 -8.25 15.84 5.99
N ASN A 252 -8.66 16.87 5.26
CA ASN A 252 -9.91 16.86 4.49
C ASN A 252 -9.80 16.11 3.15
N GLN A 253 -8.62 15.58 2.83
CA GLN A 253 -8.31 14.78 1.64
C GLN A 253 -7.88 13.35 1.99
N VAL A 254 -7.85 12.99 3.28
CA VAL A 254 -7.61 11.62 3.74
C VAL A 254 -8.90 11.12 4.36
N TYR A 255 -9.42 10.00 3.87
CA TYR A 255 -10.71 9.46 4.27
C TYR A 255 -10.55 8.09 4.91
N TRP A 256 -11.46 7.76 5.81
CA TRP A 256 -11.63 6.40 6.32
C TRP A 256 -13.08 5.95 6.15
N THR A 257 -13.25 4.66 5.86
CA THR A 257 -14.55 4.00 5.73
C THR A 257 -14.49 2.67 6.45
N MET A 258 -15.21 2.53 7.57
CA MET A 258 -15.29 1.26 8.29
C MET A 258 -16.63 0.58 8.04
N VAL A 259 -16.57 -0.65 7.54
CA VAL A 259 -17.73 -1.51 7.25
C VAL A 259 -17.49 -2.89 7.84
N GLY A 260 -18.56 -3.57 8.27
CA GLY A 260 -18.46 -4.91 8.85
C GLY A 260 -19.83 -5.48 9.19
N GLN A 261 -19.88 -6.45 10.10
CA GLN A 261 -21.11 -7.05 10.58
C GLN A 261 -21.34 -6.78 12.06
N ASP A 262 -22.59 -6.51 12.42
CA ASP A 262 -23.01 -6.36 13.81
C ASP A 262 -23.26 -7.74 14.45
N PRO A 263 -22.44 -8.19 15.42
CA PRO A 263 -22.65 -9.47 16.09
C PRO A 263 -23.93 -9.50 16.94
N ALA A 264 -24.48 -8.35 17.36
CA ALA A 264 -25.75 -8.28 18.07
C ALA A 264 -26.95 -8.55 17.15
N HIS A 265 -26.79 -8.37 15.83
CA HIS A 265 -27.82 -8.59 14.81
C HIS A 265 -27.26 -9.41 13.63
N PRO A 266 -27.10 -10.74 13.79
CA PRO A 266 -26.44 -11.59 12.79
C PRO A 266 -26.99 -11.41 11.37
N GLY A 267 -26.08 -11.27 10.39
CA GLY A 267 -26.42 -11.01 9.00
C GLY A 267 -26.63 -9.52 8.65
N THR A 268 -26.58 -8.62 9.63
CA THR A 268 -26.69 -7.18 9.41
C THR A 268 -25.32 -6.57 9.09
N PHE A 269 -25.18 -6.03 7.88
CA PHE A 269 -24.01 -5.24 7.49
C PHE A 269 -24.18 -3.79 7.96
N VAL A 270 -23.10 -3.25 8.52
CA VAL A 270 -23.07 -1.93 9.13
C VAL A 270 -21.90 -1.10 8.60
N HIS A 271 -22.06 0.22 8.60
CA HIS A 271 -20.96 1.17 8.54
C HIS A 271 -20.81 1.89 9.88
N VAL A 272 -19.63 2.45 10.16
CA VAL A 272 -19.34 3.16 11.41
C VAL A 272 -19.30 4.67 11.18
N ASN A 273 -19.85 5.45 12.10
CA ASN A 273 -19.79 6.92 12.06
C ASN A 273 -18.79 7.49 13.10
N CYS A 274 -18.60 8.81 13.14
CA CYS A 274 -17.69 9.47 14.09
C CYS A 274 -18.01 9.24 15.59
N ALA A 275 -19.24 8.85 15.92
CA ALA A 275 -19.62 8.51 17.29
C ALA A 275 -19.26 7.06 17.65
N GLY A 276 -18.74 6.27 16.70
CA GLY A 276 -18.47 4.84 16.86
C GLY A 276 -19.71 3.95 16.80
N ALA A 277 -20.85 4.50 16.37
CA ALA A 277 -22.09 3.74 16.26
C ALA A 277 -22.07 2.84 15.02
N LEU A 278 -22.56 1.61 15.18
CA LEU A 278 -22.80 0.68 14.07
C LEU A 278 -24.15 1.05 13.42
N ILE A 279 -24.10 1.58 12.20
CA ILE A 279 -25.28 2.00 11.44
C ILE A 279 -25.61 0.96 10.38
N PRO A 280 -26.77 0.28 10.45
CA PRO A 280 -27.18 -0.70 9.44
C PRO A 280 -27.29 -0.08 8.05
N MET A 281 -26.59 -0.69 7.08
CA MET A 281 -26.68 -0.27 5.68
C MET A 281 -28.11 -0.48 5.15
N GLN A 282 -28.60 0.46 4.34
CA GLN A 282 -29.94 0.42 3.75
C GLN A 282 -29.88 0.42 2.22
N PRO A 283 -30.87 -0.19 1.51
CA PRO A 283 -30.90 -0.22 0.05
C PRO A 283 -30.99 1.17 -0.61
N GLY A 284 -31.34 2.21 0.15
CA GLY A 284 -31.47 3.60 -0.31
C GLY A 284 -30.23 4.46 -0.07
N ASP A 285 -29.15 3.90 0.49
CA ASP A 285 -27.93 4.67 0.79
C ASP A 285 -27.15 5.07 -0.48
N ASP A 286 -27.37 4.34 -1.58
CA ASP A 286 -26.72 4.51 -2.89
C ASP A 286 -27.22 5.76 -3.66
N GLY A 287 -27.08 6.95 -3.07
CA GLY A 287 -27.48 8.21 -3.70
C GLY A 287 -26.63 9.41 -3.30
N ALA A 288 -25.62 9.19 -2.45
CA ALA A 288 -24.82 10.26 -1.87
C ALA A 288 -23.56 10.58 -2.69
N LEU A 289 -23.04 9.62 -3.46
CA LEU A 289 -21.99 9.82 -4.46
C LEU A 289 -22.47 9.32 -5.83
N THR A 290 -21.94 9.93 -6.90
CA THR A 290 -22.16 9.47 -8.28
C THR A 290 -20.83 9.45 -9.03
N LYS A 291 -20.57 8.37 -9.75
CA LYS A 291 -19.43 8.24 -10.68
C LYS A 291 -19.86 7.43 -11.89
N ASP A 292 -19.52 7.91 -13.09
CA ASP A 292 -19.86 7.28 -14.36
C ASP A 292 -21.35 6.91 -14.52
N GLY A 293 -22.22 7.76 -13.97
CA GLY A 293 -23.68 7.58 -14.01
C GLY A 293 -24.23 6.52 -13.05
N GLN A 294 -23.39 5.92 -12.22
CA GLN A 294 -23.78 5.01 -11.14
C GLN A 294 -23.74 5.73 -9.79
N ASN A 295 -24.66 5.36 -8.90
CA ASN A 295 -24.70 5.90 -7.55
C ASN A 295 -24.10 4.94 -6.53
N TYR A 296 -23.53 5.54 -5.49
CA TYR A 296 -22.78 4.88 -4.43
C TYR A 296 -23.13 5.48 -3.07
N VAL A 297 -22.91 4.70 -2.01
CA VAL A 297 -22.97 5.18 -0.64
C VAL A 297 -21.90 6.24 -0.40
N ASN A 298 -22.12 7.10 0.61
CA ASN A 298 -21.07 7.97 1.14
C ASN A 298 -20.79 7.66 2.61
N TYR A 299 -20.13 6.54 2.86
CA TYR A 299 -19.68 6.16 4.21
C TYR A 299 -18.26 6.66 4.52
N SER A 300 -17.61 7.34 3.57
CA SER A 300 -16.25 7.86 3.72
C SER A 300 -16.24 9.11 4.57
N ILE A 301 -15.46 9.11 5.64
CA ILE A 301 -15.34 10.21 6.58
C ILE A 301 -13.94 10.82 6.47
N PRO A 302 -13.79 12.12 6.17
CA PRO A 302 -12.49 12.76 6.13
C PRO A 302 -11.89 12.86 7.54
N LEU A 303 -10.57 12.74 7.66
CA LEU A 303 -9.87 12.91 8.95
C LEU A 303 -10.10 14.30 9.57
N SER A 304 -10.41 15.33 8.77
CA SER A 304 -10.77 16.65 9.29
C SER A 304 -12.08 16.66 10.08
N GLN A 305 -12.96 15.67 9.87
CA GLN A 305 -14.23 15.55 10.58
C GLN A 305 -14.05 14.81 11.91
N CYS A 306 -13.37 13.65 11.90
CA CYS A 306 -12.99 12.95 13.12
C CYS A 306 -11.82 11.99 12.88
N LYS A 307 -10.92 11.93 13.87
CA LYS A 307 -9.72 11.08 13.86
C LYS A 307 -9.67 10.08 15.02
N SER A 308 -10.70 10.06 15.85
CA SER A 308 -10.80 9.17 16.99
C SER A 308 -12.24 8.76 17.18
N PHE A 309 -12.47 7.45 17.30
CA PHE A 309 -13.79 6.88 17.56
C PHE A 309 -13.64 5.54 18.28
N THR A 310 -14.63 5.16 19.09
CA THR A 310 -14.62 3.90 19.82
C THR A 310 -15.76 3.02 19.33
N VAL A 311 -15.43 1.86 18.80
CA VAL A 311 -16.44 0.90 18.31
C VAL A 311 -16.65 -0.22 19.32
N PRO A 312 -17.88 -0.77 19.41
CA PRO A 312 -18.15 -1.99 20.16
C PRO A 312 -17.61 -3.22 19.39
N GLN A 313 -18.14 -4.40 19.69
CA GLN A 313 -17.86 -5.59 18.88
C GLN A 313 -18.32 -5.38 17.43
N ILE A 314 -17.50 -5.80 16.48
CA ILE A 314 -17.80 -5.78 15.05
C ILE A 314 -17.00 -6.91 14.39
N LEU A 315 -17.68 -7.69 13.55
CA LEU A 315 -17.08 -8.87 12.92
C LEU A 315 -16.78 -8.62 11.45
N SER A 316 -15.75 -9.29 10.93
CA SER A 316 -15.35 -9.25 9.51
C SER A 316 -15.28 -7.82 8.94
N ALA A 317 -14.72 -6.91 9.73
CA ALA A 317 -14.69 -5.50 9.39
C ALA A 317 -13.45 -5.15 8.56
N ARG A 318 -13.62 -4.15 7.70
CA ARG A 318 -12.53 -3.49 6.98
C ARG A 318 -12.59 -2.01 7.27
N ILE A 319 -11.44 -1.41 7.56
CA ILE A 319 -11.25 0.04 7.59
C ILE A 319 -10.49 0.41 6.33
N TYR A 320 -11.23 0.81 5.29
CA TYR A 320 -10.62 1.38 4.09
C TYR A 320 -10.06 2.76 4.40
N LEU A 321 -8.87 3.04 3.89
CA LEU A 321 -8.15 4.30 3.99
C LEU A 321 -7.92 4.78 2.57
N SER A 322 -8.35 5.99 2.22
CA SER A 322 -8.16 6.53 0.87
C SER A 322 -7.67 7.98 0.89
N VAL A 323 -6.94 8.37 -0.14
CA VAL A 323 -6.39 9.73 -0.29
C VAL A 323 -6.89 10.37 -1.58
N GLY A 324 -7.19 11.66 -1.52
CA GLY A 324 -7.69 12.46 -2.65
C GLY A 324 -9.15 12.20 -3.06
N SER A 325 -9.70 11.02 -2.76
CA SER A 325 -11.07 10.61 -3.08
C SER A 325 -11.69 9.77 -1.96
N PRO A 326 -13.00 9.85 -1.71
CA PRO A 326 -13.72 8.82 -0.96
C PRO A 326 -13.71 7.47 -1.70
N MET A 327 -14.11 6.41 -1.00
CA MET A 327 -14.39 5.10 -1.59
C MET A 327 -15.78 5.05 -2.21
N TYR A 328 -15.92 4.35 -3.34
CA TYR A 328 -17.18 4.09 -4.04
C TYR A 328 -17.64 2.66 -3.77
N ILE A 329 -18.58 2.51 -2.84
CA ILE A 329 -19.14 1.24 -2.38
C ILE A 329 -20.65 1.25 -2.61
N GLN A 330 -21.25 0.10 -2.90
CA GLN A 330 -22.70 -0.05 -3.00
C GLN A 330 -23.22 -1.00 -1.92
N ALA A 331 -24.39 -0.72 -1.38
CA ALA A 331 -25.11 -1.68 -0.56
C ALA A 331 -25.75 -2.76 -1.45
N VAL A 332 -25.68 -4.04 -1.05
CA VAL A 332 -26.15 -5.16 -1.88
C VAL A 332 -27.40 -5.78 -1.27
N GLY A 333 -28.48 -5.77 -2.05
CA GLY A 333 -29.74 -6.45 -1.73
C GLY A 333 -30.82 -5.56 -1.09
N SER A 334 -32.02 -6.13 -0.93
CA SER A 334 -33.13 -5.51 -0.20
C SER A 334 -33.96 -6.60 0.52
N PRO A 335 -33.75 -6.83 1.84
CA PRO A 335 -32.86 -6.10 2.74
C PRO A 335 -31.37 -6.27 2.38
N VAL A 336 -30.53 -5.35 2.83
CA VAL A 336 -29.07 -5.39 2.57
C VAL A 336 -28.47 -6.62 3.25
N TYR A 337 -27.73 -7.41 2.47
CA TYR A 337 -27.01 -8.60 2.95
C TYR A 337 -25.51 -8.52 2.65
N GLY A 338 -25.01 -7.38 2.17
CA GLY A 338 -23.59 -7.18 1.87
C GLY A 338 -23.30 -5.81 1.27
N TYR A 339 -22.06 -5.62 0.81
CA TYR A 339 -21.63 -4.42 0.10
C TYR A 339 -20.64 -4.80 -1.02
N THR A 340 -20.47 -3.92 -2.01
CA THR A 340 -19.44 -4.09 -3.05
C THR A 340 -18.12 -3.46 -2.61
N GLY A 341 -17.16 -4.29 -2.22
CA GLY A 341 -15.77 -3.84 -2.07
C GLY A 341 -15.14 -3.53 -3.43
N PRO A 342 -14.01 -2.80 -3.48
CA PRO A 342 -13.27 -2.58 -4.72
C PRO A 342 -12.86 -3.90 -5.40
N ASN A 343 -13.09 -4.01 -6.70
CA ASN A 343 -12.59 -5.11 -7.52
C ASN A 343 -11.51 -4.62 -8.48
N ILE A 344 -10.25 -4.83 -8.12
CA ILE A 344 -9.10 -4.32 -8.88
C ILE A 344 -8.85 -5.07 -10.19
N ASP A 345 -9.49 -6.23 -10.40
CA ASP A 345 -9.41 -6.98 -11.64
C ASP A 345 -10.45 -6.51 -12.67
N ASN A 346 -11.39 -5.66 -12.27
CA ASN A 346 -12.36 -5.04 -13.17
C ASN A 346 -11.87 -3.65 -13.59
N PRO A 347 -11.43 -3.44 -14.85
CA PRO A 347 -10.93 -2.14 -15.29
C PRO A 347 -11.96 -1.01 -15.24
N SER A 348 -13.25 -1.36 -15.12
CA SER A 348 -14.36 -0.40 -14.98
C SER A 348 -14.84 -0.26 -13.53
N ASP A 349 -14.12 -0.81 -12.55
CA ASP A 349 -14.43 -0.59 -11.13
C ASP A 349 -14.29 0.91 -10.79
N PRO A 350 -15.26 1.51 -10.08
CA PRO A 350 -15.22 2.94 -9.76
C PRO A 350 -14.04 3.34 -8.86
N ASN A 351 -13.36 2.37 -8.22
CA ASN A 351 -12.19 2.59 -7.37
C ASN A 351 -10.87 2.23 -8.07
N ILE A 352 -10.87 1.93 -9.37
CA ILE A 352 -9.63 1.56 -10.10
C ILE A 352 -8.59 2.69 -10.07
N ASP A 353 -9.06 3.94 -10.06
CA ASP A 353 -8.30 5.20 -10.00
C ASP A 353 -8.31 5.85 -8.60
N VAL A 354 -8.76 5.13 -7.58
CA VAL A 354 -8.68 5.58 -6.18
C VAL A 354 -7.43 5.01 -5.54
N THR A 355 -6.62 5.87 -4.93
CA THR A 355 -5.46 5.44 -4.14
C THR A 355 -5.94 5.09 -2.73
N TYR A 356 -6.04 3.80 -2.42
CA TYR A 356 -6.52 3.30 -1.13
C TYR A 356 -5.71 2.10 -0.63
N ASP A 357 -5.85 1.85 0.66
CA ASP A 357 -5.39 0.64 1.34
C ASP A 357 -6.41 0.28 2.45
N PHE A 358 -6.24 -0.82 3.17
CA PHE A 358 -7.16 -1.16 4.25
C PHE A 358 -6.53 -1.97 5.40
N VAL A 359 -7.17 -1.87 6.56
CA VAL A 359 -6.89 -2.70 7.74
C VAL A 359 -8.07 -3.65 7.94
N GLU A 360 -7.78 -4.93 8.12
CA GLU A 360 -8.77 -5.93 8.48
C GLU A 360 -8.91 -6.00 9.99
N VAL A 361 -10.14 -6.11 10.47
CA VAL A 361 -10.45 -6.05 11.90
C VAL A 361 -11.57 -7.02 12.24
N ASN A 362 -11.38 -7.76 13.33
CA ASN A 362 -12.44 -8.50 13.98
C ASN A 362 -12.38 -8.26 15.49
N ILE A 363 -13.44 -7.67 16.07
CA ILE A 363 -13.55 -7.39 17.50
C ILE A 363 -14.70 -8.23 18.04
N ASN A 364 -14.36 -9.24 18.84
CA ASN A 364 -15.35 -10.05 19.55
C ASN A 364 -15.43 -9.63 21.03
N ALA A 365 -16.19 -10.37 21.83
CA ALA A 365 -16.39 -10.07 23.24
C ALA A 365 -15.09 -10.03 24.08
N THR A 366 -14.04 -10.74 23.67
CA THR A 366 -12.84 -10.96 24.46
C THR A 366 -11.59 -10.36 23.83
N ASN A 367 -11.52 -10.36 22.50
CA ASN A 367 -10.29 -10.10 21.76
C ASN A 367 -10.51 -9.11 20.62
N PHE A 368 -9.45 -8.38 20.35
CA PHE A 368 -9.19 -7.69 19.10
C PHE A 368 -8.31 -8.57 18.21
N TYR A 369 -8.65 -8.67 16.93
CA TYR A 369 -7.80 -9.19 15.88
C TYR A 369 -7.71 -8.12 14.78
N GLY A 370 -6.51 -7.79 14.32
CA GLY A 370 -6.39 -6.92 13.17
C GLY A 370 -5.00 -6.90 12.56
N ASN A 371 -4.96 -6.55 11.27
CA ASN A 371 -3.75 -6.62 10.45
C ASN A 371 -3.80 -5.57 9.34
N THR A 372 -2.63 -5.04 8.97
CA THR A 372 -2.46 -4.50 7.60
C THR A 372 -2.43 -5.67 6.61
N THR A 373 -2.68 -5.44 5.33
CA THR A 373 -2.63 -6.54 4.36
C THR A 373 -2.09 -6.13 3.01
N ARG A 374 -1.27 -7.01 2.41
CA ARG A 374 -0.73 -6.89 1.05
C ARG A 374 -1.18 -8.07 0.19
N VAL A 375 -2.15 -8.86 0.64
CA VAL A 375 -2.68 -10.03 -0.08
C VAL A 375 -3.19 -9.67 -1.47
N ASP A 376 -3.85 -8.52 -1.60
CA ASP A 376 -4.40 -8.05 -2.88
C ASP A 376 -3.50 -6.98 -3.53
N GLN A 377 -3.01 -6.02 -2.72
CA GLN A 377 -2.26 -4.87 -3.21
C GLN A 377 -1.48 -4.14 -2.10
N PHE A 378 -0.60 -3.25 -2.53
CA PHE A 378 -0.09 -2.12 -1.75
C PHE A 378 -0.56 -0.80 -2.39
N GLY A 379 -1.31 0.00 -1.63
CA GLY A 379 -1.72 1.34 -2.03
C GLY A 379 -0.73 2.41 -1.57
N PHE A 380 -0.48 2.44 -0.27
CA PHE A 380 0.49 3.32 0.41
C PHE A 380 0.90 2.69 1.76
N PRO A 381 1.96 3.19 2.42
CA PRO A 381 2.39 2.71 3.73
C PRO A 381 1.26 2.83 4.76
N VAL A 382 0.93 1.72 5.44
CA VAL A 382 -0.05 1.73 6.55
C VAL A 382 0.65 1.16 7.77
N ARG A 383 0.59 1.87 8.90
CA ARG A 383 1.02 1.33 10.19
C ARG A 383 -0.17 1.09 11.10
N LEU A 384 -0.18 -0.07 11.74
CA LEU A 384 -1.14 -0.41 12.79
C LEU A 384 -0.37 -0.65 14.09
N ARG A 385 -0.69 0.13 15.13
CA ARG A 385 -0.21 -0.09 16.50
C ARG A 385 -1.38 -0.52 17.37
N LEU A 386 -1.22 -1.59 18.13
CA LEU A 386 -2.22 -2.06 19.09
C LEU A 386 -1.68 -1.99 20.50
N GLN A 387 -2.46 -1.39 21.40
CA GLN A 387 -2.20 -1.32 22.83
C GLN A 387 -3.36 -1.92 23.62
N ASP A 388 -3.06 -2.65 24.69
CA ASP A 388 -4.09 -3.22 25.57
C ASP A 388 -3.77 -3.09 27.08
N PRO A 389 -4.77 -3.31 27.98
CA PRO A 389 -4.59 -3.20 29.43
C PRO A 389 -3.61 -4.18 30.06
N SER A 390 -3.20 -5.25 29.35
CA SER A 390 -2.20 -6.21 29.84
C SER A 390 -0.77 -5.67 29.70
N GLY A 391 -0.59 -4.57 28.96
CA GLY A 391 0.70 -4.00 28.61
C GLY A 391 1.18 -4.43 27.22
N TYR A 392 0.35 -5.11 26.42
CA TYR A 392 0.65 -5.37 25.01
C TYR A 392 0.78 -4.05 24.26
N ASP A 393 1.87 -3.87 23.51
CA ASP A 393 2.14 -2.67 22.71
C ASP A 393 3.00 -3.03 21.49
N HIS A 394 2.35 -3.33 20.38
CA HIS A 394 3.03 -3.78 19.16
C HIS A 394 2.61 -2.94 17.96
N THR A 395 3.55 -2.74 17.04
CA THR A 395 3.33 -2.01 15.78
C THR A 395 3.80 -2.86 14.61
N VAL A 396 3.01 -2.86 13.54
CA VAL A 396 3.29 -3.53 12.25
C VAL A 396 3.06 -2.55 11.09
N GLY A 397 3.48 -2.96 9.89
CA GLY A 397 3.34 -2.19 8.66
C GLY A 397 4.65 -1.52 8.22
N GLU A 398 4.58 -0.62 7.25
CA GLU A 398 5.75 -0.02 6.59
C GLU A 398 6.12 1.35 7.19
N THR A 399 7.41 1.71 7.13
CA THR A 399 7.90 3.04 7.60
C THR A 399 8.48 3.91 6.49
N GLU A 400 8.75 3.32 5.33
CA GLU A 400 9.31 4.00 4.17
C GLU A 400 8.25 4.79 3.42
N THR A 401 8.69 5.74 2.60
CA THR A 401 7.78 6.51 1.74
C THR A 401 7.22 5.62 0.64
N ARG A 402 6.01 5.93 0.16
CA ARG A 402 5.38 5.25 -0.98
C ARG A 402 6.26 5.32 -2.21
N ALA A 403 6.85 6.48 -2.50
CA ALA A 403 7.70 6.67 -3.67
C ALA A 403 8.95 5.76 -3.63
N ALA A 404 9.59 5.65 -2.46
CA ALA A 404 10.71 4.73 -2.26
C ALA A 404 10.29 3.27 -2.49
N LEU A 405 9.20 2.83 -1.88
CA LEU A 405 8.72 1.45 -2.00
C LEU A 405 8.38 1.07 -3.45
N PHE A 406 7.79 1.97 -4.25
CA PHE A 406 7.57 1.71 -5.67
C PHE A 406 8.88 1.56 -6.46
N GLN A 407 9.90 2.39 -6.18
CA GLN A 407 11.20 2.29 -6.83
C GLN A 407 11.95 1.02 -6.41
N GLU A 408 11.99 0.76 -5.12
CA GLU A 408 12.65 -0.39 -4.51
C GLU A 408 12.02 -1.71 -4.96
N PHE A 409 10.69 -1.77 -5.05
CA PHE A 409 9.99 -2.96 -5.55
C PHE A 409 10.51 -3.34 -6.93
N VAL A 410 10.50 -2.41 -7.89
CA VAL A 410 10.99 -2.67 -9.26
C VAL A 410 12.49 -3.01 -9.28
N ALA A 411 13.29 -2.41 -8.40
CA ALA A 411 14.73 -2.63 -8.35
C ALA A 411 15.14 -3.97 -7.72
N GLN A 412 14.37 -4.47 -6.75
CA GLN A 412 14.75 -5.62 -5.93
C GLN A 412 14.09 -6.92 -6.40
N VAL A 413 12.87 -6.88 -6.94
CA VAL A 413 12.18 -8.10 -7.36
C VAL A 413 12.66 -8.59 -8.74
N PRO A 414 12.66 -9.92 -8.98
CA PRO A 414 12.98 -10.47 -10.29
C PRO A 414 11.99 -10.02 -11.37
N GLN A 415 12.43 -10.07 -12.63
CA GLN A 415 11.68 -9.58 -13.80
C GLN A 415 10.19 -9.98 -13.85
N PRO A 416 9.78 -11.23 -13.53
CA PRO A 416 8.37 -11.61 -13.55
C PRO A 416 7.47 -10.75 -12.65
N PHE A 417 8.01 -10.19 -11.56
CA PHE A 417 7.26 -9.43 -10.56
C PHE A 417 7.30 -7.92 -10.82
N GLN A 418 8.26 -7.39 -11.58
CA GLN A 418 8.43 -5.94 -11.75
C GLN A 418 7.20 -5.24 -12.34
N ALA A 419 6.48 -5.91 -13.24
CA ALA A 419 5.27 -5.38 -13.85
C ALA A 419 4.12 -5.13 -12.84
N LEU A 420 4.15 -5.78 -11.67
CA LEU A 420 3.11 -5.62 -10.64
C LEU A 420 3.01 -4.18 -10.11
N ALA A 421 4.10 -3.41 -10.14
CA ALA A 421 4.11 -2.00 -9.79
C ALA A 421 3.70 -1.06 -10.94
N GLN A 422 3.47 -1.60 -12.14
CA GLN A 422 3.22 -0.83 -13.36
C GLN A 422 1.79 -1.00 -13.89
N VAL A 423 1.22 -2.21 -13.79
CA VAL A 423 -0.08 -2.55 -14.38
C VAL A 423 -1.23 -1.66 -13.91
N GLN A 424 -1.17 -1.16 -12.68
CA GLN A 424 -2.16 -0.23 -12.10
C GLN A 424 -1.50 1.02 -11.50
N ALA A 425 -0.34 1.39 -12.03
CA ALA A 425 0.29 2.66 -11.68
C ALA A 425 -0.61 3.85 -12.13
N PRO A 426 -0.61 4.96 -11.39
CA PRO A 426 0.18 5.23 -10.19
C PRO A 426 -0.49 4.75 -8.89
N TYR A 427 -1.62 4.03 -8.95
CA TYR A 427 -2.51 3.82 -7.80
C TYR A 427 -2.02 2.77 -6.82
N ARG A 428 -1.37 1.70 -7.31
CA ARG A 428 -1.00 0.56 -6.47
C ARG A 428 0.08 -0.34 -7.09
N ILE A 429 0.71 -1.14 -6.23
CA ILE A 429 1.43 -2.36 -6.62
C ILE A 429 0.47 -3.51 -6.35
N VAL A 430 0.18 -4.35 -7.34
CA VAL A 430 -0.80 -5.45 -7.18
C VAL A 430 -0.12 -6.75 -6.76
N ALA A 431 -0.83 -7.63 -6.05
CA ALA A 431 -0.34 -8.97 -5.78
C ALA A 431 -0.23 -9.81 -7.08
N PRO A 432 0.58 -10.88 -7.10
CA PRO A 432 0.96 -11.56 -8.34
C PRO A 432 -0.21 -11.97 -9.26
N THR A 433 -1.29 -12.49 -8.69
CA THR A 433 -2.46 -13.00 -9.43
C THR A 433 -3.34 -11.92 -10.04
N HIS A 434 -3.24 -10.69 -9.56
CA HIS A 434 -3.86 -9.49 -10.15
C HIS A 434 -2.99 -8.86 -11.26
N GLY A 435 -1.81 -9.43 -11.49
CA GLY A 435 -0.94 -9.11 -12.62
C GLY A 435 -0.68 -10.32 -13.51
N GLY A 436 0.59 -10.55 -13.84
CA GLY A 436 0.98 -11.57 -14.83
C GLY A 436 0.83 -13.04 -14.39
N PHE A 437 0.49 -13.32 -13.13
CA PHE A 437 0.44 -14.70 -12.59
C PHE A 437 -0.97 -15.29 -12.53
N GLY A 438 -2.00 -14.52 -12.88
CA GLY A 438 -3.36 -15.04 -13.05
C GLY A 438 -3.47 -16.05 -14.20
N SER A 439 -4.60 -16.75 -14.28
CA SER A 439 -4.85 -17.72 -15.35
C SER A 439 -4.73 -17.07 -16.73
N GLY A 440 -3.95 -17.67 -17.63
CA GLY A 440 -3.66 -17.13 -18.96
C GLY A 440 -2.62 -15.99 -18.99
N GLY A 441 -2.11 -15.56 -17.84
CA GLY A 441 -1.02 -14.59 -17.73
C GLY A 441 0.35 -15.16 -18.13
N ALA A 442 1.31 -14.27 -18.39
CA ALA A 442 2.67 -14.65 -18.83
C ALA A 442 3.42 -15.52 -17.81
N ASN A 443 3.07 -15.41 -16.52
CA ASN A 443 3.69 -16.13 -15.41
C ASN A 443 2.72 -17.16 -14.77
N ALA A 444 1.67 -17.58 -15.49
CA ALA A 444 0.64 -18.47 -14.96
C ALA A 444 1.16 -19.84 -14.48
N HIS A 445 2.36 -20.24 -14.90
CA HIS A 445 2.99 -21.53 -14.55
C HIS A 445 4.28 -21.37 -13.72
N TYR A 446 4.46 -20.21 -13.08
CA TYR A 446 5.72 -19.82 -12.44
C TYR A 446 6.20 -20.78 -11.34
N LEU A 447 5.30 -21.31 -10.51
CA LEU A 447 5.63 -22.24 -9.42
C LEU A 447 5.55 -23.72 -9.84
N ASP A 448 5.02 -24.03 -11.02
CA ASP A 448 4.65 -25.41 -11.42
C ASP A 448 5.83 -26.39 -11.30
N SER A 449 7.03 -25.99 -11.75
CA SER A 449 8.23 -26.83 -11.67
C SER A 449 8.65 -27.14 -10.23
N TYR A 450 8.55 -26.17 -9.33
CA TYR A 450 8.86 -26.34 -7.92
C TYR A 450 7.81 -27.21 -7.22
N ILE A 451 6.52 -26.93 -7.43
CA ILE A 451 5.41 -27.75 -6.93
C ILE A 451 5.60 -29.20 -7.37
N GLN A 452 5.88 -29.45 -8.65
CA GLN A 452 6.10 -30.79 -9.17
C GLN A 452 7.30 -31.47 -8.49
N SER A 453 8.38 -30.75 -8.21
CA SER A 453 9.55 -31.29 -7.51
C SER A 453 9.23 -31.74 -6.09
N VAL A 454 8.48 -30.93 -5.33
CA VAL A 454 8.02 -31.23 -3.96
C VAL A 454 7.12 -32.47 -3.98
N TRP A 455 6.16 -32.53 -4.91
CA TRP A 455 5.29 -33.68 -5.05
C TRP A 455 6.08 -34.95 -5.43
N ASN A 456 7.07 -34.85 -6.31
CA ASN A 456 7.90 -36.00 -6.72
C ASN A 456 8.76 -36.52 -5.56
N GLN A 457 9.36 -35.64 -4.76
CA GLN A 457 10.13 -35.99 -3.58
C GLN A 457 9.29 -36.86 -2.62
N TYR A 458 8.11 -36.37 -2.24
CA TYR A 458 7.26 -37.01 -1.24
C TYR A 458 6.43 -38.19 -1.78
N ARG A 459 6.61 -38.62 -3.04
CA ARG A 459 6.15 -39.95 -3.48
C ARG A 459 6.96 -41.10 -2.90
N SER A 460 8.22 -40.85 -2.55
CA SER A 460 9.15 -41.85 -2.03
C SER A 460 9.65 -41.54 -0.61
N GLN A 461 9.30 -40.36 -0.09
CA GLN A 461 9.71 -39.86 1.21
C GLN A 461 8.49 -39.42 2.01
N SER A 462 8.63 -39.36 3.33
CA SER A 462 7.61 -38.78 4.21
C SER A 462 7.96 -37.34 4.55
N LEU A 463 6.97 -36.46 4.46
CA LEU A 463 6.99 -35.11 5.03
C LEU A 463 6.48 -35.20 6.47
N VAL A 464 7.27 -34.76 7.45
CA VAL A 464 6.86 -34.74 8.86
C VAL A 464 6.99 -33.33 9.41
N PHE A 465 5.91 -32.77 9.94
CA PHE A 465 5.95 -31.46 10.61
C PHE A 465 5.05 -31.46 11.84
N THR A 466 5.28 -30.49 12.72
CA THR A 466 4.55 -30.33 13.98
C THR A 466 4.05 -28.90 14.11
N ASP A 467 2.80 -28.75 14.51
CA ASP A 467 2.21 -27.47 14.90
C ASP A 467 1.39 -27.60 16.20
N ALA A 468 0.59 -26.59 16.52
CA ALA A 468 -0.26 -26.58 17.73
C ALA A 468 -1.34 -27.68 17.74
N GLN A 469 -1.71 -28.24 16.59
CA GLN A 469 -2.74 -29.30 16.46
C GLN A 469 -2.16 -30.72 16.47
N GLY A 470 -0.83 -30.86 16.38
CA GLY A 470 -0.14 -32.13 16.53
C GLY A 470 1.05 -32.31 15.59
N THR A 471 1.52 -33.56 15.48
CA THR A 471 2.52 -33.95 14.49
C THR A 471 1.84 -34.72 13.37
N PHE A 472 2.10 -34.31 12.13
CA PHE A 472 1.53 -34.91 10.94
C PHE A 472 2.64 -35.52 10.10
N THR A 473 2.40 -36.74 9.63
CA THR A 473 3.26 -37.43 8.66
C THR A 473 2.49 -37.59 7.37
N GLY A 474 3.03 -37.10 6.25
CA GLY A 474 2.41 -37.18 4.95
C GLY A 474 3.31 -37.76 3.87
N HIS A 475 2.68 -38.24 2.80
CA HIS A 475 3.33 -38.67 1.57
C HIS A 475 2.35 -38.53 0.40
N VAL A 476 2.87 -38.54 -0.83
CA VAL A 476 2.07 -38.39 -2.04
C VAL A 476 1.60 -39.75 -2.56
N VAL A 477 0.29 -39.91 -2.73
CA VAL A 477 -0.36 -41.07 -3.36
C VAL A 477 -1.10 -40.61 -4.61
N GLY A 478 -0.64 -41.06 -5.79
CA GLY A 478 -1.13 -40.52 -7.06
C GLY A 478 -0.80 -39.03 -7.19
N ASN A 479 -1.81 -38.17 -7.15
CA ASN A 479 -1.67 -36.70 -7.10
C ASN A 479 -2.06 -36.10 -5.75
N GLN A 480 -2.57 -36.89 -4.80
CA GLN A 480 -2.99 -36.41 -3.50
C GLN A 480 -1.83 -36.42 -2.53
N PHE A 481 -1.73 -35.40 -1.68
CA PHE A 481 -0.85 -35.44 -0.52
C PHE A 481 -1.66 -35.94 0.68
N VAL A 482 -1.34 -37.13 1.16
CA VAL A 482 -2.08 -37.82 2.21
C VAL A 482 -1.30 -37.73 3.51
N PHE A 483 -1.92 -37.17 4.55
CA PHE A 483 -1.34 -36.99 5.89
C PHE A 483 -2.07 -37.83 6.94
N THR A 484 -1.37 -38.17 8.02
CA THR A 484 -1.95 -38.78 9.22
C THR A 484 -1.23 -38.29 10.48
N ASP A 485 -1.95 -38.22 11.60
CA ASP A 485 -1.43 -38.04 12.95
C ASP A 485 -1.49 -39.35 13.78
N GLY A 486 -1.71 -40.48 13.11
CA GLY A 486 -1.95 -41.78 13.73
C GLY A 486 -3.39 -42.01 14.21
N GLN A 487 -4.25 -40.98 14.17
CA GLN A 487 -5.67 -41.08 14.55
C GLN A 487 -6.58 -40.87 13.34
N GLY A 488 -6.25 -39.93 12.46
CA GLY A 488 -7.03 -39.59 11.27
C GLY A 488 -6.21 -39.58 9.99
N THR A 489 -6.91 -39.42 8.87
CA THR A 489 -6.32 -39.19 7.56
C THR A 489 -6.82 -37.84 7.02
N TYR A 490 -5.90 -37.05 6.49
CA TYR A 490 -6.12 -35.69 6.00
C TYR A 490 -5.52 -35.54 4.61
N TYR A 491 -6.04 -34.60 3.82
CA TYR A 491 -5.68 -34.50 2.41
C TYR A 491 -5.37 -33.07 1.98
N VAL A 492 -4.36 -32.96 1.10
CA VAL A 492 -4.34 -31.95 0.04
C VAL A 492 -4.81 -32.68 -1.21
N ASN A 493 -6.03 -32.39 -1.65
CA ASN A 493 -6.81 -33.29 -2.50
C ASN A 493 -6.23 -33.48 -3.91
N ASN A 494 -5.38 -32.56 -4.39
CA ASN A 494 -4.66 -32.66 -5.65
C ASN A 494 -3.33 -31.88 -5.57
N MET A 495 -2.49 -32.02 -6.58
CA MET A 495 -1.33 -31.14 -6.79
C MET A 495 -1.83 -29.74 -7.18
N PRO A 496 -1.41 -28.67 -6.48
CA PRO A 496 -1.89 -27.32 -6.73
C PRO A 496 -1.32 -26.73 -8.02
N SER A 497 -2.02 -25.75 -8.56
CA SER A 497 -1.51 -24.81 -9.55
C SER A 497 -0.71 -23.67 -8.90
N THR A 498 0.03 -22.91 -9.72
CA THR A 498 0.65 -21.63 -9.30
C THR A 498 -0.38 -20.70 -8.66
N GLN A 499 -1.60 -20.62 -9.20
CA GLN A 499 -2.64 -19.72 -8.68
C GLN A 499 -3.15 -20.17 -7.32
N GLU A 500 -3.38 -21.47 -7.11
CA GLU A 500 -3.85 -21.98 -5.83
C GLU A 500 -2.86 -21.70 -4.71
N VAL A 501 -1.55 -21.83 -4.96
CA VAL A 501 -0.50 -21.45 -3.99
C VAL A 501 -0.51 -19.94 -3.71
N LEU A 502 -0.57 -19.10 -4.75
CA LEU A 502 -0.52 -17.65 -4.54
C LEU A 502 -1.80 -17.09 -3.88
N LEU A 503 -2.93 -17.78 -4.03
CA LEU A 503 -4.25 -17.36 -3.53
C LEU A 503 -4.72 -18.10 -2.28
N GLY A 504 -3.98 -19.10 -1.77
CA GLY A 504 -4.43 -19.88 -0.62
C GLY A 504 -5.81 -20.52 -0.81
N ASN A 505 -6.16 -20.88 -2.04
CA ASN A 505 -7.50 -21.35 -2.39
C ASN A 505 -7.47 -22.71 -3.10
N GLY A 506 -8.64 -23.17 -3.55
CA GLY A 506 -8.76 -24.46 -4.22
C GLY A 506 -8.35 -25.58 -3.27
N VAL A 507 -7.32 -26.36 -3.62
CA VAL A 507 -6.83 -27.44 -2.75
C VAL A 507 -6.35 -26.98 -1.37
N PHE A 508 -6.06 -25.69 -1.18
CA PHE A 508 -5.61 -25.14 0.11
C PHE A 508 -6.72 -24.63 1.03
N ASN A 509 -7.97 -24.64 0.57
CA ASN A 509 -9.14 -24.37 1.41
C ASN A 509 -10.24 -25.43 1.26
N ASP A 510 -9.84 -26.64 0.88
CA ASP A 510 -10.74 -27.75 0.57
C ASP A 510 -10.89 -28.71 1.75
N ALA A 511 -11.98 -28.57 2.50
CA ALA A 511 -12.30 -29.45 3.62
C ALA A 511 -12.87 -30.83 3.18
N SER A 512 -13.03 -31.09 1.88
CA SER A 512 -13.60 -32.34 1.39
C SER A 512 -12.67 -33.55 1.61
N ASN A 513 -13.25 -34.74 1.63
CA ASN A 513 -12.58 -36.02 1.87
C ASN A 513 -11.90 -36.19 3.24
N ALA A 514 -12.03 -35.24 4.16
CA ALA A 514 -11.63 -35.43 5.55
C ALA A 514 -12.29 -36.71 6.11
N ALA A 515 -11.50 -37.58 6.74
CA ALA A 515 -12.01 -38.87 7.21
C ALA A 515 -13.18 -38.68 8.20
N PRO A 516 -14.23 -39.54 8.16
CA PRO A 516 -15.35 -39.42 9.09
C PRO A 516 -14.89 -39.42 10.56
N GLY A 517 -15.37 -38.44 11.34
CA GLY A 517 -15.00 -38.29 12.76
C GLY A 517 -13.72 -37.49 13.02
N VAL A 518 -13.05 -37.00 11.97
CA VAL A 518 -11.88 -36.13 12.08
C VAL A 518 -12.29 -34.65 11.98
N ALA A 519 -11.69 -33.79 12.80
CA ALA A 519 -11.96 -32.36 12.76
C ALA A 519 -11.46 -31.74 11.43
N THR A 520 -12.35 -31.15 10.65
CA THR A 520 -12.03 -30.47 9.38
C THR A 520 -10.97 -29.37 9.55
N ALA A 521 -10.94 -28.73 10.71
CA ALA A 521 -9.95 -27.72 11.08
C ALA A 521 -8.49 -28.22 11.00
N LYS A 522 -8.23 -29.51 11.28
CA LYS A 522 -6.89 -30.08 11.15
C LYS A 522 -6.47 -30.20 9.69
N GLN A 523 -7.37 -30.59 8.79
CA GLN A 523 -7.07 -30.68 7.36
C GLN A 523 -6.77 -29.29 6.79
N LEU A 524 -7.59 -28.29 7.09
CA LEU A 524 -7.39 -26.92 6.65
C LEU A 524 -6.07 -26.34 7.18
N GLN A 525 -5.67 -26.71 8.39
CA GLN A 525 -4.39 -26.30 8.96
C GLN A 525 -3.20 -26.95 8.23
N ILE A 526 -3.27 -28.24 7.89
CA ILE A 526 -2.23 -28.92 7.09
C ILE A 526 -2.10 -28.24 5.72
N GLN A 527 -3.23 -27.86 5.11
CA GLN A 527 -3.27 -27.14 3.85
C GLN A 527 -2.61 -25.77 3.96
N ALA A 528 -2.94 -24.97 4.97
CA ALA A 528 -2.31 -23.67 5.21
C ALA A 528 -0.79 -23.78 5.41
N GLN A 529 -0.34 -24.78 6.18
CA GLN A 529 1.08 -25.03 6.43
C GLN A 529 1.85 -25.36 5.13
N LEU A 530 1.29 -26.24 4.30
CA LEU A 530 1.92 -26.59 3.02
C LEU A 530 1.90 -25.42 2.03
N ASP A 531 0.81 -24.65 1.97
CA ASP A 531 0.73 -23.45 1.13
C ASP A 531 1.83 -22.44 1.50
N ALA A 532 1.93 -22.09 2.79
CA ALA A 532 2.94 -21.16 3.28
C ALA A 532 4.36 -21.65 2.96
N ALA A 533 4.61 -22.95 3.14
CA ALA A 533 5.89 -23.55 2.80
C ALA A 533 6.20 -23.50 1.30
N LEU A 534 5.20 -23.61 0.42
CA LEU A 534 5.38 -23.47 -1.03
C LEU A 534 5.65 -22.02 -1.43
N ASN A 535 4.91 -21.06 -0.87
CA ASN A 535 5.16 -19.63 -1.07
C ASN A 535 6.59 -19.24 -0.68
N ARG A 536 7.06 -19.73 0.47
CA ARG A 536 8.38 -19.47 1.07
C ARG A 536 9.52 -20.32 0.49
N HIS A 537 9.23 -21.24 -0.42
CA HIS A 537 10.18 -22.19 -1.01
C HIS A 537 10.86 -23.14 -0.01
N VAL A 538 10.17 -23.54 1.06
CA VAL A 538 10.68 -24.45 2.10
C VAL A 538 9.91 -25.78 2.17
N ALA A 539 8.93 -26.02 1.30
CA ALA A 539 8.13 -27.25 1.31
C ALA A 539 8.96 -28.54 1.16
N GLY A 540 10.16 -28.48 0.57
CA GLY A 540 11.08 -29.62 0.43
C GLY A 540 11.76 -30.06 1.74
N ASN A 541 11.71 -29.25 2.80
CA ASN A 541 12.30 -29.55 4.11
C ASN A 541 11.51 -28.89 5.24
N SER A 542 10.75 -29.69 6.01
CA SER A 542 9.92 -29.18 7.12
C SER A 542 10.69 -28.56 8.27
N ALA A 543 12.00 -28.82 8.40
CA ALA A 543 12.82 -28.17 9.41
C ALA A 543 12.90 -26.65 9.22
N ASP A 544 12.69 -26.17 7.98
CA ASP A 544 12.89 -24.79 7.59
C ASP A 544 11.58 -23.98 7.67
N TRP A 545 10.42 -24.61 7.94
CA TRP A 545 9.08 -23.99 7.83
C TRP A 545 8.81 -22.85 8.81
N ASN A 546 9.59 -22.78 9.89
CA ASN A 546 9.35 -21.86 11.00
C ASN A 546 10.49 -20.86 11.21
N THR A 547 11.46 -20.80 10.29
CA THR A 547 12.66 -19.98 10.42
C THR A 547 12.70 -18.97 9.27
N SER A 548 12.44 -17.70 9.56
CA SER A 548 12.37 -16.67 8.50
C SER A 548 13.66 -16.53 7.69
N ALA A 549 14.82 -16.83 8.28
CA ALA A 549 16.10 -16.79 7.58
C ALA A 549 16.22 -17.84 6.45
N ASP A 550 15.40 -18.88 6.46
CA ASP A 550 15.41 -19.94 5.45
C ASP A 550 14.44 -19.65 4.30
N PHE A 551 13.49 -18.72 4.49
CA PHE A 551 12.47 -18.40 3.50
C PHE A 551 13.05 -17.63 2.31
N TYR A 552 12.47 -17.86 1.13
CA TYR A 552 12.74 -17.10 -0.09
C TYR A 552 14.19 -17.16 -0.60
N ASN A 553 15.03 -18.06 -0.06
CA ASN A 553 16.45 -18.21 -0.42
C ASN A 553 16.69 -18.86 -1.79
N SER A 554 15.65 -19.36 -2.46
CA SER A 554 15.75 -20.01 -3.77
C SER A 554 14.48 -19.79 -4.59
N GLY A 555 14.66 -19.68 -5.91
CA GLY A 555 13.57 -19.54 -6.87
C GLY A 555 13.18 -20.87 -7.53
N PRO A 556 11.94 -20.99 -8.03
CA PRO A 556 10.88 -19.99 -8.00
C PRO A 556 10.21 -19.89 -6.61
N THR A 557 9.94 -18.66 -6.16
CA THR A 557 9.31 -18.34 -4.87
C THR A 557 8.48 -17.06 -4.97
N ASN A 558 7.66 -16.75 -3.96
CA ASN A 558 6.84 -15.53 -3.93
C ASN A 558 7.69 -14.29 -3.55
N TYR A 559 8.41 -13.75 -4.54
CA TYR A 559 9.24 -12.56 -4.34
C TYR A 559 8.44 -11.28 -4.03
N TYR A 560 7.13 -11.27 -4.29
CA TYR A 560 6.24 -10.19 -3.85
C TYR A 560 6.10 -10.18 -2.32
N SER A 561 5.78 -11.31 -1.70
CA SER A 561 5.72 -11.39 -0.22
C SER A 561 7.11 -11.17 0.39
N ALA A 562 8.16 -11.75 -0.19
CA ALA A 562 9.54 -11.54 0.27
C ALA A 562 9.91 -10.05 0.38
N PHE A 563 9.56 -9.26 -0.63
CA PHE A 563 9.76 -7.80 -0.61
C PHE A 563 9.06 -7.15 0.58
N TRP A 564 7.78 -7.44 0.79
CA TRP A 564 7.04 -6.83 1.90
C TRP A 564 7.60 -7.23 3.28
N HIS A 565 8.10 -8.45 3.45
CA HIS A 565 8.79 -8.83 4.69
C HIS A 565 10.04 -7.96 4.91
N THR A 566 10.85 -7.73 3.88
CA THR A 566 12.07 -6.91 4.01
C THR A 566 11.79 -5.43 4.33
N HIS A 567 10.61 -4.93 3.97
CA HIS A 567 10.21 -3.53 4.10
C HIS A 567 9.17 -3.25 5.20
N SER A 568 8.82 -4.27 6.00
CA SER A 568 7.86 -4.15 7.12
C SER A 568 8.56 -4.20 8.48
N ILE A 569 7.97 -3.50 9.46
CA ILE A 569 8.43 -3.53 10.86
C ILE A 569 8.51 -4.99 11.35
N ASN A 570 9.66 -5.35 11.94
CA ASN A 570 9.95 -6.69 12.44
C ASN A 570 9.85 -7.82 11.39
N GLN A 571 9.86 -7.47 10.10
CA GLN A 571 9.64 -8.40 9.00
C GLN A 571 8.28 -9.11 9.06
N LEU A 572 7.26 -8.46 9.63
CA LEU A 572 5.91 -8.99 9.76
C LEU A 572 4.99 -8.36 8.71
N THR A 573 4.45 -9.17 7.80
CA THR A 573 3.56 -8.68 6.74
C THR A 573 2.58 -9.75 6.30
N TYR A 574 1.36 -9.35 5.94
CA TYR A 574 0.38 -10.25 5.35
C TYR A 574 0.52 -10.25 3.82
N GLY A 575 1.58 -10.88 3.30
CA GLY A 575 1.95 -10.82 1.88
C GLY A 575 1.24 -11.84 0.98
N PHE A 576 0.68 -12.89 1.57
CA PHE A 576 -0.19 -13.90 0.95
C PHE A 576 -1.17 -14.48 2.00
N PRO A 577 -2.24 -15.22 1.63
CA PRO A 577 -3.33 -15.56 2.54
C PRO A 577 -2.96 -16.31 3.82
N TYR A 578 -1.90 -17.12 3.78
CA TYR A 578 -1.43 -17.94 4.90
C TYR A 578 -0.07 -17.48 5.47
N ASP A 579 0.27 -16.20 5.33
CA ASP A 579 1.53 -15.65 5.87
C ASP A 579 1.55 -15.65 7.42
N ASP A 580 0.39 -15.80 8.05
CA ASP A 580 0.21 -15.95 9.48
C ASP A 580 0.71 -17.29 10.02
N VAL A 581 0.92 -18.28 9.16
CA VAL A 581 1.57 -19.55 9.51
C VAL A 581 2.92 -19.25 10.16
N SER A 582 3.04 -19.69 11.41
CA SER A 582 4.21 -19.52 12.28
C SER A 582 4.51 -18.07 12.69
N GLY A 583 3.51 -17.18 12.56
CA GLY A 583 3.53 -15.85 13.16
C GLY A 583 4.30 -14.79 12.36
N PHE A 584 4.39 -14.94 11.03
CA PHE A 584 5.11 -14.00 10.16
C PHE A 584 4.22 -12.95 9.50
N SER A 585 2.90 -12.99 9.74
CA SER A 585 1.99 -11.95 9.28
C SER A 585 2.05 -10.68 10.12
N SER A 586 1.44 -9.60 9.62
CA SER A 586 1.18 -8.37 10.37
C SER A 586 -0.03 -8.48 11.32
N SER A 587 -0.43 -9.68 11.73
CA SER A 587 -1.55 -9.88 12.65
C SER A 587 -1.21 -9.47 14.08
N LEU A 588 -2.00 -8.54 14.62
CA LEU A 588 -1.99 -8.16 16.02
C LEU A 588 -3.22 -8.73 16.72
N ILE A 589 -2.97 -9.38 17.86
CA ILE A 589 -4.00 -9.97 18.71
C ILE A 589 -3.85 -9.35 20.10
N GLY A 590 -4.91 -8.72 20.59
CA GLY A 590 -4.95 -8.11 21.92
C GLY A 590 -6.29 -8.36 22.60
N THR A 591 -6.44 -7.91 23.84
CA THR A 591 -7.72 -8.03 24.55
C THR A 591 -8.79 -7.06 24.02
N ASN A 592 -10.02 -7.20 24.47
CA ASN A 592 -11.05 -6.17 24.38
C ASN A 592 -11.39 -5.74 25.82
N PRO A 593 -11.14 -4.48 26.22
CA PRO A 593 -10.85 -3.30 25.39
C PRO A 593 -9.40 -3.15 24.92
N THR A 594 -9.20 -2.33 23.88
CA THR A 594 -7.91 -1.97 23.26
C THR A 594 -7.91 -0.53 22.73
N VAL A 595 -6.72 0.00 22.46
CA VAL A 595 -6.51 1.18 21.62
C VAL A 595 -5.71 0.77 20.39
N ALA A 596 -6.27 1.02 19.21
CA ALA A 596 -5.61 0.80 17.92
C ALA A 596 -5.26 2.16 17.30
N THR A 597 -4.02 2.36 16.87
CA THR A 597 -3.59 3.56 16.16
C THR A 597 -3.20 3.20 14.73
N ILE A 598 -3.86 3.81 13.76
CA ILE A 598 -3.62 3.60 12.34
C ILE A 598 -2.98 4.86 11.75
N THR A 599 -1.83 4.72 11.10
CA THR A 599 -1.16 5.83 10.42
C THR A 599 -1.18 5.62 8.91
N VAL A 600 -1.73 6.60 8.18
CA VAL A 600 -1.69 6.69 6.71
C VAL A 600 -0.38 7.38 6.29
N GLY A 601 0.56 6.64 5.71
CA GLY A 601 1.84 7.17 5.21
C GLY A 601 1.80 7.59 3.74
N TRP A 602 2.90 8.19 3.26
CA TRP A 602 3.06 8.63 1.86
C TRP A 602 4.53 8.62 1.43
#